data_AF-A0A7W1TSD2-F1
#
_entry.id   AF-A0A7W1TSD2-F1
#
_cell.length_a   1.000
_cell.length_b   1.000
_cell.length_c   1.000
_cell.angle_alpha   90.00
_cell.angle_beta   90.00
_cell.angle_gamma   90.00
#
_symmetry.space_group_name_H-M   'P 1'
#
loop_
_entity.id
_entity.type
_entity.pdbx_description
1 polymer ?
#
loop_
_entity_poly.entity_id
_entity_poly.type
_entity_poly.pdbx_seq_one_letter_code
_entity_poly.pdbx_strand_id
1 'polypeptide(L)'
;MNDDDKLAADEARKLEQHEDVKGEVREQVHDNIARKAAVARPAESASEDVLAGQMKQNAVREVAETENAIARARTVTRVSQVIDYVFFLVYAIITMEIVLEALGAREGAGFKQFVDALAGPLVAPFEGLMADPGRGEFRLMLSYVFALIAYFLLHMAVKKLLRLFVQQKTTI
;
A
#
# COMPACT_ATOMS: atom_id res chain seq x y z
N MET A 1 90.00 1.54 -33.42
CA MET A 1 88.97 2.24 -32.60
C MET A 1 87.66 1.67 -33.09
N ASN A 2 87.07 0.79 -32.29
CA ASN A 2 86.06 -0.17 -32.73
C ASN A 2 84.66 0.46 -32.74
N ASP A 3 83.79 -0.02 -33.60
CA ASP A 3 82.42 0.49 -33.76
C ASP A 3 81.56 0.30 -32.49
N ASP A 4 81.88 -0.70 -31.67
CA ASP A 4 81.21 -0.99 -30.39
C ASP A 4 81.36 0.14 -29.34
N ASP A 5 82.52 0.81 -29.29
CA ASP A 5 82.76 1.91 -28.33
C ASP A 5 81.96 3.17 -28.69
N LYS A 6 81.70 3.39 -29.99
CA LYS A 6 80.87 4.51 -30.46
C LYS A 6 79.39 4.29 -30.16
N LEU A 7 78.92 3.06 -30.30
CA LEU A 7 77.55 2.66 -29.97
C LEU A 7 77.27 2.82 -28.47
N ALA A 8 78.18 2.36 -27.60
CA ALA A 8 78.03 2.51 -26.16
C ALA A 8 77.97 4.00 -25.71
N ALA A 9 78.78 4.87 -26.33
CA ALA A 9 78.78 6.30 -26.04
C ALA A 9 77.55 7.05 -26.61
N ASP A 10 76.91 6.52 -27.66
CA ASP A 10 75.66 7.08 -28.21
C ASP A 10 74.45 6.62 -27.37
N GLU A 11 74.45 5.36 -26.91
CA GLU A 11 73.41 4.85 -26.01
C GLU A 11 73.40 5.56 -24.64
N ALA A 12 74.58 5.80 -24.06
CA ALA A 12 74.68 6.54 -22.79
C ALA A 12 74.07 7.94 -22.88
N ARG A 13 74.32 8.65 -24.00
CA ARG A 13 73.74 9.99 -24.24
C ARG A 13 72.23 9.97 -24.42
N LYS A 14 71.68 8.92 -25.04
CA LYS A 14 70.23 8.76 -25.16
C LYS A 14 69.58 8.45 -23.81
N LEU A 15 70.21 7.63 -22.99
CA LEU A 15 69.73 7.28 -21.65
C LEU A 15 69.63 8.52 -20.75
N GLU A 16 70.64 9.38 -20.77
CA GLU A 16 70.62 10.66 -20.04
C GLU A 16 69.47 11.57 -20.50
N GLN A 17 69.28 11.72 -21.82
CA GLN A 17 68.17 12.52 -22.37
C GLN A 17 66.79 11.94 -22.00
N HIS A 18 66.64 10.62 -21.97
CA HIS A 18 65.38 9.98 -21.59
C HIS A 18 65.07 10.12 -20.10
N GLU A 19 66.08 10.15 -19.23
CA GLU A 19 65.89 10.38 -17.80
C GLU A 19 65.49 11.84 -17.51
N ASP A 20 66.11 12.81 -18.19
CA ASP A 20 65.74 14.24 -18.05
C ASP A 20 64.29 14.50 -18.49
N VAL A 21 63.89 13.95 -19.65
CA VAL A 21 62.51 14.09 -20.17
C VAL A 21 61.50 13.39 -19.23
N LYS A 22 61.86 12.25 -18.62
CA LYS A 22 60.99 11.60 -17.63
C LYS A 22 60.86 12.44 -16.37
N GLY A 23 61.94 13.07 -15.90
CA GLY A 23 61.93 13.97 -14.76
C GLY A 23 60.98 15.14 -14.99
N GLU A 24 61.15 15.82 -16.12
CA GLU A 24 60.32 16.97 -16.53
C GLU A 24 58.84 16.57 -16.65
N VAL A 25 58.51 15.49 -17.35
CA VAL A 25 57.12 15.03 -17.50
C VAL A 25 56.51 14.64 -16.17
N ARG A 26 57.27 13.98 -15.29
CA ARG A 26 56.77 13.55 -13.98
C ARG A 26 56.47 14.74 -13.09
N GLU A 27 57.31 15.77 -13.10
CA GLU A 27 57.09 17.04 -12.41
C GLU A 27 55.88 17.77 -12.99
N GLN A 28 55.79 17.88 -14.31
CA GLN A 28 54.69 18.54 -15.00
C GLN A 28 53.33 17.89 -14.73
N VAL A 29 53.29 16.55 -14.65
CA VAL A 29 52.10 15.78 -14.27
C VAL A 29 51.76 15.98 -12.79
N HIS A 30 52.75 15.98 -11.90
CA HIS A 30 52.51 16.24 -10.47
C HIS A 30 51.87 17.62 -10.25
N ASP A 31 52.39 18.63 -10.94
CA ASP A 31 51.87 19.98 -10.93
C ASP A 31 50.47 20.10 -11.55
N ASN A 32 50.20 19.35 -12.63
CA ASN A 32 48.87 19.32 -13.25
C ASN A 32 47.84 18.66 -12.33
N ILE A 33 48.21 17.56 -11.67
CA ILE A 33 47.36 16.85 -10.72
C ILE A 33 47.12 17.73 -9.48
N ALA A 34 48.15 18.38 -8.94
CA ALA A 34 48.03 19.28 -7.79
C ALA A 34 47.10 20.47 -8.10
N ARG A 35 47.25 21.10 -9.28
CA ARG A 35 46.37 22.18 -9.73
C ARG A 35 44.94 21.71 -9.96
N LYS A 36 44.72 20.58 -10.63
CA LYS A 36 43.37 20.03 -10.83
C LYS A 36 42.71 19.62 -9.51
N ALA A 37 43.45 19.02 -8.59
CA ALA A 37 42.93 18.63 -7.28
C ALA A 37 42.56 19.84 -6.40
N ALA A 38 43.30 20.94 -6.47
CA ALA A 38 42.97 22.17 -5.74
C ALA A 38 41.70 22.85 -6.27
N VAL A 39 41.42 22.75 -7.58
CA VAL A 39 40.24 23.37 -8.23
C VAL A 39 39.00 22.48 -8.14
N ALA A 40 39.14 21.16 -8.21
CA ALA A 40 38.01 20.22 -8.21
C ALA A 40 37.34 20.06 -6.83
N ARG A 41 38.13 19.99 -5.76
CA ARG A 41 37.64 19.74 -4.39
C ARG A 41 36.52 20.68 -3.91
N PRO A 42 36.61 22.03 -4.02
CA PRO A 42 35.54 22.89 -3.51
C PRO A 42 34.24 22.84 -4.33
N ALA A 43 34.32 22.58 -5.64
CA ALA A 43 33.15 22.51 -6.52
C ALA A 43 32.43 21.14 -6.46
N GLU A 44 33.20 20.07 -6.24
CA GLU A 44 32.70 18.70 -6.10
C GLU A 44 32.01 18.51 -4.75
N SER A 45 32.61 18.98 -3.65
CA SER A 45 31.99 18.92 -2.31
C SER A 45 30.68 19.72 -2.23
N ALA A 46 30.62 20.89 -2.86
CA ALA A 46 29.38 21.68 -2.93
C ALA A 46 28.28 20.95 -3.73
N SER A 47 28.65 20.19 -4.76
CA SER A 47 27.70 19.40 -5.54
C SER A 47 27.22 18.16 -4.78
N GLU A 48 28.11 17.52 -4.01
CA GLU A 48 27.79 16.38 -3.14
C GLU A 48 26.83 16.77 -2.01
N ASP A 49 27.05 17.92 -1.35
CA ASP A 49 26.17 18.42 -0.31
C ASP A 49 24.77 18.75 -0.84
N VAL A 50 24.69 19.32 -2.06
CA VAL A 50 23.41 19.59 -2.73
C VAL A 50 22.70 18.29 -3.10
N LEU A 51 23.43 17.29 -3.61
CA LEU A 51 22.88 15.98 -3.95
C LEU A 51 22.35 15.26 -2.70
N ALA A 52 23.13 15.26 -1.61
CA ALA A 52 22.73 14.69 -0.33
C ALA A 52 21.49 15.37 0.24
N GLY A 53 21.40 16.71 0.12
CA GLY A 53 20.21 17.48 0.49
C GLY A 53 18.97 17.09 -0.32
N GLN A 54 19.11 16.94 -1.64
CA GLN A 54 18.01 16.52 -2.52
C GLN A 54 17.57 15.08 -2.27
N MET A 55 18.50 14.14 -2.08
CA MET A 55 18.16 12.74 -1.77
C MET A 55 17.44 12.61 -0.43
N LYS A 56 17.90 13.36 0.59
CA LYS A 56 17.22 13.41 1.89
C LYS A 56 15.81 13.97 1.76
N GLN A 57 15.62 15.01 0.96
CA GLN A 57 14.32 15.63 0.75
C GLN A 57 13.36 14.72 -0.04
N ASN A 58 13.86 14.00 -1.05
CA ASN A 58 13.11 13.00 -1.81
C ASN A 58 12.71 11.80 -0.92
N ALA A 59 13.63 11.28 -0.11
CA ALA A 59 13.34 10.19 0.82
C ALA A 59 12.30 10.61 1.87
N VAL A 60 12.41 11.82 2.43
CA VAL A 60 11.41 12.35 3.37
C VAL A 60 10.04 12.51 2.71
N ARG A 61 10.01 12.96 1.45
CA ARG A 61 8.77 13.12 0.68
C ARG A 61 8.14 11.77 0.33
N GLU A 62 8.93 10.80 -0.10
CA GLU A 62 8.47 9.43 -0.40
C GLU A 62 7.90 8.75 0.85
N VAL A 63 8.57 8.90 2.01
CA VAL A 63 8.07 8.39 3.29
C VAL A 63 6.77 9.10 3.69
N ALA A 64 6.68 10.43 3.56
CA ALA A 64 5.46 11.17 3.88
C ALA A 64 4.28 10.82 2.94
N GLU A 65 4.53 10.63 1.64
CA GLU A 65 3.51 10.18 0.68
C GLU A 65 3.06 8.75 0.99
N THR A 66 4.00 7.87 1.34
CA THR A 66 3.74 6.47 1.74
C THR A 66 2.94 6.39 3.04
N GLU A 67 3.29 7.16 4.07
CA GLU A 67 2.57 7.20 5.35
C GLU A 67 1.15 7.71 5.19
N ASN A 68 0.94 8.75 4.37
CA ASN A 68 -0.40 9.27 4.09
C ASN A 68 -1.25 8.28 3.28
N ALA A 69 -0.67 7.58 2.31
CA ALA A 69 -1.33 6.51 1.57
C ALA A 69 -1.70 5.33 2.49
N ILE A 70 -0.81 4.93 3.40
CA ILE A 70 -1.03 3.86 4.38
C ILE A 70 -2.09 4.27 5.42
N ALA A 71 -2.06 5.50 5.93
CA ALA A 71 -3.04 6.00 6.89
C ALA A 71 -4.44 6.02 6.27
N ARG A 72 -4.56 6.49 5.03
CA ARG A 72 -5.84 6.55 4.31
C ARG A 72 -6.35 5.17 3.92
N ALA A 73 -5.47 4.25 3.53
CA ALA A 73 -5.81 2.85 3.31
C ALA A 73 -6.33 2.19 4.61
N ARG A 74 -5.67 2.45 5.75
CA ARG A 74 -6.01 1.86 7.05
C ARG A 74 -7.37 2.33 7.57
N THR A 75 -7.76 3.58 7.34
CA THR A 75 -9.10 4.09 7.73
C THR A 75 -10.21 3.46 6.89
N VAL A 76 -10.02 3.30 5.58
CA VAL A 76 -11.04 2.70 4.70
C VAL A 76 -11.22 1.21 5.00
N THR A 77 -10.15 0.49 5.34
CA THR A 77 -10.24 -0.91 5.77
C THR A 77 -11.10 -1.07 7.03
N ARG A 78 -10.95 -0.17 8.01
CA ARG A 78 -11.73 -0.22 9.26
C ARG A 78 -13.23 -0.01 9.01
N VAL A 79 -13.61 0.94 8.14
CA VAL A 79 -15.02 1.20 7.83
C VAL A 79 -15.68 -0.01 7.16
N SER A 80 -15.00 -0.62 6.18
CA SER A 80 -15.51 -1.85 5.55
C SER A 80 -15.68 -2.99 6.55
N GLN A 81 -14.78 -3.10 7.53
CA GLN A 81 -14.86 -4.13 8.57
C GLN A 81 -16.06 -3.91 9.52
N VAL A 82 -16.32 -2.66 9.91
CA VAL A 82 -17.48 -2.32 10.75
C VAL A 82 -18.78 -2.63 10.03
N ILE A 83 -18.89 -2.22 8.75
CA ILE A 83 -20.06 -2.51 7.93
C ILE A 83 -20.27 -4.02 7.81
N ASP A 84 -19.21 -4.77 7.48
CA ASP A 84 -19.28 -6.23 7.40
C ASP A 84 -19.77 -6.85 8.71
N TYR A 85 -19.24 -6.40 9.85
CA TYR A 85 -19.64 -6.88 11.16
C TYR A 85 -21.12 -6.60 11.45
N VAL A 86 -21.62 -5.42 11.12
CA VAL A 86 -23.05 -5.06 11.29
C VAL A 86 -23.94 -5.98 10.44
N PHE A 87 -23.58 -6.25 9.19
CA PHE A 87 -24.34 -7.20 8.37
C PHE A 87 -24.31 -8.62 8.93
N PHE A 88 -23.15 -9.10 9.40
CA PHE A 88 -23.06 -10.39 10.08
C PHE A 88 -23.95 -10.46 11.34
N LEU A 89 -24.03 -9.38 12.11
CA LEU A 89 -24.91 -9.29 13.26
C LEU A 89 -26.39 -9.38 12.83
N VAL A 90 -26.78 -8.66 11.77
CA VAL A 90 -28.14 -8.74 11.19
C VAL A 90 -28.45 -10.17 10.72
N TYR A 91 -27.53 -10.83 10.02
CA TYR A 91 -27.71 -12.22 9.60
C TYR A 91 -27.87 -13.16 10.80
N ALA A 92 -27.08 -12.97 11.85
CA ALA A 92 -27.18 -13.80 13.06
C ALA A 92 -28.55 -13.66 13.72
N ILE A 93 -29.07 -12.43 13.84
CA ILE A 93 -30.40 -12.17 14.41
C ILE A 93 -31.49 -12.82 13.56
N ILE A 94 -31.52 -12.57 12.25
CA ILE A 94 -32.57 -13.13 11.37
C ILE A 94 -32.45 -14.66 11.27
N THR A 95 -31.24 -15.21 11.24
CA THR A 95 -31.05 -16.67 11.20
C THR A 95 -31.46 -17.31 12.53
N MET A 96 -31.13 -16.69 13.66
CA MET A 96 -31.58 -17.15 14.98
C MET A 96 -33.10 -17.18 15.04
N GLU A 97 -33.74 -16.13 14.52
CA GLU A 97 -35.20 -16.04 14.42
C GLU A 97 -35.78 -17.20 13.61
N ILE A 98 -35.25 -17.45 12.41
CA ILE A 98 -35.66 -18.59 11.57
C ILE A 98 -35.47 -19.91 12.30
N VAL A 99 -34.36 -20.10 13.01
CA VAL A 99 -34.08 -21.34 13.75
C VAL A 99 -35.05 -21.51 14.91
N LEU A 100 -35.32 -20.46 15.69
CA LEU A 100 -36.27 -20.52 16.79
C LEU A 100 -37.68 -20.84 16.28
N GLU A 101 -38.10 -20.21 15.19
CA GLU A 101 -39.39 -20.49 14.54
C GLU A 101 -39.43 -21.93 14.01
N ALA A 102 -38.36 -22.40 13.35
CA ALA A 102 -38.25 -23.77 12.85
C ALA A 102 -38.30 -24.82 13.95
N LEU A 103 -37.83 -24.48 15.15
CA LEU A 103 -37.88 -25.32 16.34
C LEU A 103 -39.23 -25.24 17.09
N GLY A 104 -40.18 -24.45 16.61
CA GLY A 104 -41.48 -24.24 17.27
C GLY A 104 -41.33 -23.55 18.63
N ALA A 105 -40.42 -22.58 18.72
CA ALA A 105 -40.19 -21.84 19.95
C ALA A 105 -41.50 -21.19 20.41
N ARG A 106 -41.87 -21.40 21.69
CA ARG A 106 -43.07 -20.77 22.26
C ARG A 106 -42.92 -19.26 22.23
N GLU A 107 -43.89 -18.55 21.65
CA GLU A 107 -43.95 -17.07 21.61
C GLU A 107 -43.88 -16.41 23.02
N GLY A 108 -44.20 -17.17 24.07
CA GLY A 108 -44.08 -16.73 25.46
C GLY A 108 -42.66 -16.82 26.06
N ALA A 109 -41.68 -17.35 25.33
CA ALA A 109 -40.31 -17.43 25.81
C ALA A 109 -39.63 -16.05 25.74
N GLY A 110 -39.09 -15.55 26.85
CA GLY A 110 -38.45 -14.22 26.90
C GLY A 110 -37.29 -14.06 25.91
N PHE A 111 -36.58 -15.15 25.59
CA PHE A 111 -35.53 -15.12 24.57
C PHE A 111 -36.09 -14.95 23.15
N LYS A 112 -37.22 -15.59 22.81
CA LYS A 112 -37.89 -15.41 21.51
C LYS A 112 -38.36 -13.96 21.37
N GLN A 113 -39.05 -13.44 22.38
CA GLN A 113 -39.51 -12.04 22.39
C GLN A 113 -38.37 -11.02 22.22
N PHE A 114 -37.20 -11.30 22.78
CA PHE A 114 -36.01 -10.46 22.60
C PHE A 114 -35.52 -10.49 21.14
N VAL A 115 -35.44 -11.66 20.51
CA VAL A 115 -35.04 -11.79 19.11
C VAL A 115 -36.08 -11.14 18.20
N ASP A 116 -37.37 -11.35 18.46
CA ASP A 116 -38.49 -10.74 17.72
C ASP A 116 -38.43 -9.21 17.76
N ALA A 117 -38.12 -8.64 18.93
CA ALA A 117 -37.99 -7.18 19.07
C ALA A 117 -36.80 -6.61 18.27
N LEU A 118 -35.72 -7.37 18.09
CA LEU A 118 -34.58 -6.98 17.28
C LEU A 118 -34.82 -7.22 15.78
N ALA A 119 -35.43 -8.34 15.43
CA ALA A 119 -35.72 -8.75 14.06
C ALA A 119 -36.88 -7.96 13.46
N GLY A 120 -37.89 -7.61 14.25
CA GLY A 120 -39.11 -6.92 13.81
C GLY A 120 -38.82 -5.70 12.94
N PRO A 121 -38.06 -4.69 13.40
CA PRO A 121 -37.73 -3.52 12.57
C PRO A 121 -36.93 -3.86 11.31
N LEU A 122 -36.12 -4.91 11.34
CA LEU A 122 -35.29 -5.34 10.20
C LEU A 122 -36.11 -6.05 9.12
N VAL A 123 -37.18 -6.72 9.52
CA VAL A 123 -38.02 -7.56 8.65
C VAL A 123 -39.32 -6.85 8.26
N ALA A 124 -39.81 -5.91 9.06
CA ALA A 124 -40.98 -5.07 8.83
C ALA A 124 -41.17 -4.55 7.38
N PRO A 125 -40.14 -4.02 6.67
CA PRO A 125 -40.33 -3.58 5.29
C PRO A 125 -40.63 -4.70 4.29
N PHE A 126 -40.36 -5.96 4.66
CA PHE A 126 -40.65 -7.16 3.87
C PHE A 126 -41.96 -7.84 4.29
N GLU A 127 -42.52 -7.47 5.44
CA GLU A 127 -43.82 -7.94 5.91
C GLU A 127 -44.94 -7.31 5.05
N GLY A 128 -45.63 -8.14 4.27
CA GLY A 128 -46.73 -7.71 3.38
C GLY A 128 -46.38 -7.58 1.89
N LEU A 129 -45.12 -7.79 1.50
CA LEU A 129 -44.71 -7.88 0.09
C LEU A 129 -45.15 -9.18 -0.59
N MET A 130 -45.45 -10.24 0.19
CA MET A 130 -45.96 -11.52 -0.31
C MET A 130 -47.39 -11.76 0.16
N ALA A 131 -48.22 -12.32 -0.72
CA ALA A 131 -49.59 -12.70 -0.41
C ALA A 131 -49.60 -13.68 0.76
N ASP A 132 -50.46 -13.41 1.73
CA ASP A 132 -50.41 -13.99 3.06
C ASP A 132 -51.59 -14.97 3.24
N PRO A 133 -51.44 -16.27 2.89
CA PRO A 133 -52.43 -17.28 3.21
C PRO A 133 -52.21 -17.76 4.66
N GLY A 134 -52.71 -16.96 5.60
CA GLY A 134 -53.29 -17.42 6.87
C GLY A 134 -52.39 -18.13 7.89
N ARG A 135 -52.34 -17.55 9.10
CA ARG A 135 -52.60 -18.25 10.38
C ARG A 135 -51.93 -19.64 10.59
N GLY A 136 -50.63 -19.77 10.29
CA GLY A 136 -49.88 -21.00 10.56
C GLY A 136 -48.39 -20.73 10.80
N GLU A 137 -47.75 -21.62 11.57
CA GLU A 137 -46.34 -21.64 12.02
C GLU A 137 -45.29 -21.42 10.90
N PHE A 138 -45.70 -21.54 9.64
CA PHE A 138 -44.83 -21.36 8.47
C PHE A 138 -44.90 -19.96 7.85
N ARG A 139 -45.76 -19.06 8.36
CA ARG A 139 -45.97 -17.69 7.84
C ARG A 139 -44.67 -16.87 7.84
N LEU A 140 -43.88 -17.00 8.91
CA LEU A 140 -42.72 -16.16 9.14
C LEU A 140 -41.47 -16.67 8.39
N MET A 141 -41.40 -17.97 8.12
CA MET A 141 -40.25 -18.60 7.48
C MET A 141 -39.90 -18.02 6.11
N LEU A 142 -40.89 -17.76 5.23
CA LEU A 142 -40.61 -17.28 3.87
C LEU A 142 -40.15 -15.81 3.84
N SER A 143 -40.78 -14.95 4.64
CA SER A 143 -40.42 -13.53 4.75
C SER A 143 -39.02 -13.34 5.31
N TYR A 144 -38.63 -14.14 6.31
CA TYR A 144 -37.27 -14.10 6.86
C TYR A 144 -36.21 -14.58 5.87
N VAL A 145 -36.50 -15.63 5.09
CA VAL A 145 -35.61 -16.09 4.02
C VAL A 145 -35.44 -14.99 2.96
N PHE A 146 -36.52 -14.30 2.61
CA PHE A 146 -36.42 -13.16 1.69
C PHE A 146 -35.62 -12.00 2.28
N ALA A 147 -35.82 -11.68 3.57
CA ALA A 147 -35.03 -10.67 4.26
C ALA A 147 -33.53 -11.02 4.22
N LEU A 148 -33.15 -12.29 4.47
CA LEU A 148 -31.76 -12.73 4.32
C LEU A 148 -31.21 -12.48 2.91
N ILE A 149 -31.98 -12.81 1.87
CA ILE A 149 -31.57 -12.59 0.48
C ILE A 149 -31.41 -11.09 0.20
N ALA A 150 -32.36 -10.26 0.64
CA ALA A 150 -32.31 -8.82 0.46
C ALA A 150 -31.09 -8.19 1.16
N TYR A 151 -30.83 -8.57 2.42
CA TYR A 151 -29.64 -8.12 3.14
C TYR A 151 -28.34 -8.64 2.52
N PHE A 152 -28.34 -9.86 1.98
CA PHE A 152 -27.20 -10.40 1.23
C PHE A 152 -26.88 -9.57 -0.01
N LEU A 153 -27.89 -9.22 -0.81
CA LEU A 153 -27.72 -8.34 -1.96
C LEU A 153 -27.26 -6.95 -1.54
N LEU A 154 -27.80 -6.42 -0.44
CA LEU A 154 -27.40 -5.13 0.11
C LEU A 154 -25.92 -5.14 0.56
N HIS A 155 -25.47 -6.19 1.26
CA HIS A 155 -24.08 -6.39 1.65
C HIS A 155 -23.16 -6.38 0.44
N MET A 156 -23.52 -7.14 -0.61
CA MET A 156 -22.75 -7.17 -1.85
C MET A 156 -22.71 -5.81 -2.54
N ALA A 157 -23.84 -5.10 -2.60
CA ALA A 157 -23.92 -3.76 -3.17
C ALA A 157 -23.02 -2.78 -2.42
N VAL A 158 -23.07 -2.78 -1.09
CA VAL A 158 -22.23 -1.94 -0.24
C VAL A 158 -20.75 -2.31 -0.39
N LYS A 159 -20.39 -3.59 -0.41
CA LYS A 159 -19.00 -4.05 -0.68
C LYS A 159 -18.48 -3.57 -2.04
N LYS A 160 -19.29 -3.73 -3.09
CA LYS A 160 -18.92 -3.27 -4.44
C LYS A 160 -18.77 -1.76 -4.48
N LEU A 161 -19.67 -1.03 -3.84
CA LEU A 161 -19.62 0.44 -3.76
C LEU A 161 -18.37 0.92 -3.02
N LEU A 162 -18.07 0.33 -1.86
CA LEU A 162 -16.84 0.62 -1.11
C LEU A 162 -15.59 0.34 -1.95
N ARG A 163 -15.56 -0.80 -2.67
CA ARG A 163 -14.45 -1.15 -3.56
C ARG A 163 -14.29 -0.13 -4.70
N LEU A 164 -15.39 0.35 -5.28
CA LEU A 164 -15.36 1.35 -6.35
C LEU A 164 -14.79 2.68 -5.86
N PHE A 165 -15.18 3.13 -4.66
CA PHE A 165 -14.64 4.35 -4.05
C PHE A 165 -13.14 4.25 -3.70
N VAL A 166 -12.64 3.05 -3.39
CA VAL A 166 -11.21 2.83 -3.15
C VAL A 166 -10.42 2.93 -4.47
N GLN A 167 -10.91 2.33 -5.55
CA GLN A 167 -10.20 2.29 -6.84
C GLN A 167 -10.18 3.64 -7.56
N GLN A 168 -11.19 4.50 -7.40
CA GLN A 168 -11.19 5.81 -8.05
C GLN A 168 -10.07 6.75 -7.55
N LYS A 169 -9.46 6.50 -6.39
CA LYS A 169 -8.43 7.39 -5.83
C LYS A 169 -6.99 7.03 -6.22
N THR A 170 -6.78 5.97 -6.99
CA THR A 170 -5.45 5.55 -7.46
C THR A 170 -5.10 6.06 -8.87
N THR A 171 -5.97 6.84 -9.49
CA THR A 171 -5.72 7.47 -10.81
C THR A 171 -5.79 8.98 -10.68
N ILE A 172 -4.79 9.58 -10.02
CA ILE A 172 -4.39 10.98 -10.24
C ILE A 172 -2.87 11.04 -10.15
#